data_AF-A0AAQ1JP63-F1
#
_entry.id   AF-A0AAQ1JP63-F1
#
_cell.length_a   1.000
_cell.length_b   1.000
_cell.length_c   1.000
_cell.angle_alpha   90.00
_cell.angle_beta   90.00
_cell.angle_gamma   90.00
#
_symmetry.space_group_name_H-M   'P 1'
#
loop_
_entity.id
_entity.type
_entity.pdbx_description
1 polymer ?
#
loop_
_entity_poly.entity_id
_entity_poly.type
_entity_poly.pdbx_seq_one_letter_code
_entity_poly.pdbx_strand_id
1 'polypeptide(L)'
;MPDTKRTARSRHSIFLLLGMLPMLLLGISLSLFHYQQLDKLIRTDGDALFQRIVDQVSGELENIYHPPMQALNIMALSKLVTTTNLSERLDYLPMMAQVLSDNVQLNSVYIGWQGGDYLMLRPLGNRLSLQRFSAPRQARWMAWHIGSSAATRQNSYLFLNENLQIIEARMAPDEGYDPRERPWYAAASAANQRLITTPYLFFSTREFGTTLARASNDLAVLGADLTLDRLSEALRQQRMTPSSELILYTSDGVVVAYQDPNRLLHTTQGSNSLEPRRFNELGSTLLATLAQDGYEQERQTIKELEGQRWVIQQQRINILGTPDVYLAVLIPEAELLSEAYRLRTLGLWLSLAISLLLLPLSWLLWRRLLGLQQADR
;
A
#
# COMPACT_ATOMS: atom_id res chain seq x y z
N MET A 1 71.73 -16.63 46.58
CA MET A 1 70.83 -15.49 46.30
C MET A 1 70.26 -15.59 44.88
N PRO A 2 69.06 -16.18 44.68
CA PRO A 2 68.37 -16.12 43.40
C PRO A 2 66.89 -15.73 43.58
N ASP A 3 66.58 -14.50 44.00
CA ASP A 3 65.17 -14.11 44.24
C ASP A 3 64.75 -12.77 43.63
N THR A 4 65.70 -11.98 43.12
CA THR A 4 65.42 -10.63 42.60
C THR A 4 64.97 -10.59 41.13
N LYS A 5 65.27 -11.64 40.33
CA LYS A 5 64.87 -11.68 38.90
C LYS A 5 63.44 -12.16 38.69
N ARG A 6 62.86 -12.94 39.62
CA ARG A 6 61.49 -13.48 39.51
C ARG A 6 60.42 -12.42 39.84
N THR A 7 60.72 -11.54 40.80
CA THR A 7 59.85 -10.43 41.25
C THR A 7 59.77 -9.28 40.24
N ALA A 8 60.83 -9.02 39.47
CA ALA A 8 60.82 -8.02 38.40
C ALA A 8 59.92 -8.44 37.21
N ARG A 9 59.94 -9.72 36.84
CA ARG A 9 59.13 -10.27 35.73
C ARG A 9 57.63 -10.33 36.08
N SER A 10 57.29 -10.64 37.34
CA SER A 10 55.89 -10.64 37.80
C SER A 10 55.28 -9.23 37.85
N ARG A 11 56.05 -8.21 38.26
CA ARG A 11 55.61 -6.80 38.23
C ARG A 11 55.30 -6.33 36.81
N HIS A 12 56.10 -6.71 35.81
CA HIS A 12 55.84 -6.37 34.41
C HIS A 12 54.50 -6.95 33.89
N SER A 13 54.22 -8.22 34.20
CA SER A 13 52.95 -8.85 33.83
C SER A 13 51.75 -8.23 34.56
N ILE A 14 51.89 -7.87 35.84
CA ILE A 14 50.80 -7.24 36.63
C ILE A 14 50.47 -5.85 36.08
N PHE A 15 51.47 -5.04 35.71
CA PHE A 15 51.24 -3.70 35.15
C PHE A 15 50.67 -3.73 33.73
N LEU A 16 51.09 -4.69 32.88
CA LEU A 16 50.46 -4.92 31.56
C LEU A 16 48.99 -5.34 31.70
N LEU A 17 48.69 -6.24 32.65
CA LEU A 17 47.32 -6.61 33.00
C LEU A 17 46.52 -5.40 33.51
N LEU A 18 47.13 -4.55 34.34
CA LEU A 18 46.48 -3.36 34.90
C LEU A 18 46.14 -2.31 33.84
N GLY A 19 46.90 -2.23 32.74
CA GLY A 19 46.62 -1.35 31.60
C GLY A 19 45.63 -1.93 30.58
N MET A 20 45.69 -3.26 30.33
CA MET A 20 44.81 -3.93 29.36
C MET A 20 43.39 -4.15 29.89
N LEU A 21 43.24 -4.45 31.18
CA LEU A 21 41.94 -4.71 31.80
C LEU A 21 40.95 -3.52 31.68
N PRO A 22 41.32 -2.25 31.98
CA PRO A 22 40.42 -1.12 31.79
C PRO A 22 40.12 -0.83 30.32
N MET A 23 41.04 -1.11 29.38
CA MET A 23 40.73 -0.98 27.94
C MET A 23 39.71 -2.03 27.47
N LEU A 24 39.84 -3.28 27.93
CA LEU A 24 38.86 -4.34 27.66
C LEU A 24 37.49 -4.00 28.27
N LEU A 25 37.46 -3.52 29.51
CA LEU A 25 36.23 -3.09 30.18
C LEU A 25 35.59 -1.90 29.46
N LEU A 26 36.39 -0.93 29.00
CA LEU A 26 35.90 0.20 28.22
C LEU A 26 35.33 -0.26 26.88
N GLY A 27 36.00 -1.19 26.18
CA GLY A 27 35.53 -1.76 24.92
C GLY A 27 34.23 -2.54 25.07
N ILE A 28 34.12 -3.37 26.10
CA ILE A 28 32.88 -4.11 26.43
C ILE A 28 31.76 -3.13 26.79
N SER A 29 32.05 -2.13 27.62
CA SER A 29 31.08 -1.09 28.02
C SER A 29 30.57 -0.29 26.81
N LEU A 30 31.47 0.15 25.92
CA LEU A 30 31.09 0.82 24.67
C LEU A 30 30.26 -0.08 23.77
N SER A 31 30.60 -1.37 23.67
CA SER A 31 29.86 -2.32 22.86
C SER A 31 28.46 -2.56 23.42
N LEU A 32 28.31 -2.72 24.74
CA LEU A 32 27.01 -2.83 25.39
C LEU A 32 26.18 -1.56 25.22
N PHE A 33 26.79 -0.39 25.43
CA PHE A 33 26.13 0.89 25.26
C PHE A 33 25.65 1.09 23.82
N HIS A 34 26.48 0.80 22.81
CA HIS A 34 26.06 0.84 21.41
C HIS A 34 24.93 -0.15 21.12
N TYR A 35 24.99 -1.37 21.66
CA TYR A 35 23.94 -2.36 21.47
C TYR A 35 22.59 -1.87 22.03
N GLN A 36 22.59 -1.35 23.26
CA GLN A 36 21.40 -0.78 23.89
C GLN A 36 20.85 0.44 23.12
N GLN A 37 21.74 1.28 22.61
CA GLN A 37 21.33 2.44 21.82
C GLN A 37 20.73 2.04 20.47
N LEU A 38 21.23 0.98 19.82
CA LEU A 38 20.61 0.43 18.61
C LEU A 38 19.21 -0.11 18.88
N ASP A 39 19.03 -0.94 19.92
CA ASP A 39 17.70 -1.49 20.26
C ASP A 39 16.67 -0.39 20.55
N LYS A 40 17.10 0.70 21.18
CA LYS A 40 16.24 1.86 21.45
C LYS A 40 15.90 2.61 20.15
N LEU A 41 16.87 2.76 19.25
CA LEU A 41 16.68 3.39 17.94
C LEU A 41 15.69 2.60 17.08
N ILE A 42 15.76 1.27 17.11
CA ILE A 42 14.83 0.37 16.39
C ILE A 42 13.39 0.61 16.83
N ARG A 43 13.17 0.73 18.14
CA ARG A 43 11.84 0.95 18.69
C ARG A 43 11.38 2.37 18.41
N THR A 44 12.17 3.39 18.75
CA THR A 44 11.72 4.79 18.66
C THR A 44 11.67 5.33 17.23
N ASP A 45 12.71 5.09 16.41
CA ASP A 45 12.74 5.59 15.03
C ASP A 45 11.94 4.68 14.09
N GLY A 46 11.88 3.38 14.37
CA GLY A 46 11.05 2.43 13.64
C GLY A 46 9.56 2.72 13.79
N ASP A 47 9.09 3.00 15.01
CA ASP A 47 7.71 3.41 15.27
C ASP A 47 7.35 4.69 14.52
N ALA A 48 8.24 5.70 14.57
CA ALA A 48 8.02 6.97 13.90
C ALA A 48 7.98 6.84 12.36
N LEU A 49 8.88 6.04 11.79
CA LEU A 49 8.89 5.73 10.35
C LEU A 49 7.62 4.97 9.95
N PHE A 50 7.21 4.00 10.76
CA PHE A 50 5.99 3.25 10.49
C PHE A 50 4.75 4.14 10.52
N GLN A 51 4.58 4.95 11.57
CA GLN A 51 3.42 5.84 11.67
C GLN A 51 3.37 6.81 10.48
N ARG A 52 4.53 7.27 10.01
CA ARG A 52 4.60 8.06 8.78
C ARG A 52 4.11 7.28 7.55
N ILE A 53 4.44 5.99 7.41
CA ILE A 53 3.95 5.15 6.30
C ILE A 53 2.43 5.03 6.36
N VAL A 54 1.90 4.78 7.56
CA VAL A 54 0.47 4.70 7.80
C VAL A 54 -0.24 5.97 7.43
N ASP A 55 0.24 7.10 7.92
CA ASP A 55 -0.37 8.40 7.68
C ASP A 55 -0.34 8.72 6.18
N GLN A 56 0.78 8.43 5.52
CA GLN A 56 0.97 8.66 4.09
C GLN A 56 0.06 7.76 3.24
N VAL A 57 -0.03 6.46 3.55
CA VAL A 57 -0.93 5.53 2.83
C VAL A 57 -2.39 5.87 3.11
N SER A 58 -2.74 6.19 4.35
CA SER A 58 -4.12 6.58 4.70
C SER A 58 -4.53 7.86 3.98
N GLY A 59 -3.67 8.87 3.97
CA GLY A 59 -3.90 10.11 3.23
C GLY A 59 -3.99 9.90 1.73
N GLU A 60 -3.17 9.01 1.16
CA GLU A 60 -3.26 8.67 -0.26
C GLU A 60 -4.60 7.97 -0.59
N LEU A 61 -5.03 7.02 0.24
CA LEU A 61 -6.33 6.36 0.06
C LEU A 61 -7.49 7.36 0.21
N GLU A 62 -7.41 8.28 1.17
CA GLU A 62 -8.38 9.37 1.28
C GLU A 62 -8.42 10.23 0.01
N ASN A 63 -7.27 10.61 -0.53
CA ASN A 63 -7.18 11.36 -1.79
C ASN A 63 -7.77 10.59 -2.99
N ILE A 64 -7.66 9.27 -2.99
CA ILE A 64 -8.20 8.41 -4.04
C ILE A 64 -9.72 8.31 -3.95
N TYR A 65 -10.28 8.11 -2.76
CA TYR A 65 -11.71 7.79 -2.59
C TYR A 65 -12.59 9.01 -2.29
N HIS A 66 -12.08 10.00 -1.55
CA HIS A 66 -12.92 11.08 -1.03
C HIS A 66 -13.43 12.03 -2.12
N PRO A 67 -12.59 12.55 -3.05
CA PRO A 67 -13.06 13.47 -4.09
C PRO A 67 -14.12 12.84 -5.03
N PRO A 68 -13.95 11.59 -5.54
CA PRO A 68 -15.00 10.92 -6.32
C PRO A 68 -16.31 10.77 -5.55
N MET A 69 -16.23 10.40 -4.27
CA MET A 69 -17.42 10.22 -3.44
C MET A 69 -18.17 11.55 -3.21
N GLN A 70 -17.45 12.67 -3.05
CA GLN A 70 -18.05 13.99 -2.99
C GLN A 70 -18.77 14.35 -4.29
N ALA A 71 -18.15 14.06 -5.44
CA ALA A 71 -18.78 14.27 -6.73
C ALA A 71 -20.08 13.45 -6.88
N LEU A 72 -20.05 12.17 -6.50
CA LEU A 72 -21.25 11.32 -6.50
C LEU A 72 -22.35 11.84 -5.55
N ASN A 73 -21.97 12.36 -4.37
CA ASN A 73 -22.92 12.97 -3.44
C ASN A 73 -23.64 14.16 -4.06
N ILE A 74 -22.95 15.00 -4.82
CA ILE A 74 -23.55 16.16 -5.50
C ILE A 74 -24.41 15.69 -6.69
N MET A 75 -23.89 14.75 -7.50
CA MET A 75 -24.64 14.19 -8.63
C MET A 75 -25.94 13.51 -8.19
N ALA A 76 -25.95 12.85 -7.03
CA ALA A 76 -27.14 12.20 -6.45
C ALA A 76 -28.29 13.19 -6.15
N LEU A 77 -27.99 14.48 -5.99
CA LEU A 77 -28.96 15.55 -5.75
C LEU A 77 -29.45 16.22 -7.05
N SER A 78 -28.88 15.85 -8.19
CA SER A 78 -29.23 16.45 -9.49
C SER A 78 -30.50 15.83 -10.09
N LYS A 79 -31.09 16.51 -11.07
CA LYS A 79 -32.25 16.02 -11.83
C LYS A 79 -31.95 14.80 -12.72
N LEU A 80 -30.68 14.39 -12.86
CA LEU A 80 -30.29 13.17 -13.57
C LEU A 80 -31.05 11.94 -13.05
N VAL A 81 -31.20 11.83 -11.73
CA VAL A 81 -31.81 10.65 -11.08
C VAL A 81 -33.30 10.48 -11.42
N THR A 82 -33.96 11.55 -11.86
CA THR A 82 -35.38 11.56 -12.26
C THR A 82 -35.61 11.43 -13.77
N THR A 83 -34.56 11.31 -14.58
CA THR A 83 -34.68 11.22 -16.04
C THR A 83 -35.29 9.90 -16.49
N THR A 84 -36.10 9.97 -17.54
CA THR A 84 -36.91 8.81 -18.01
C THR A 84 -36.46 8.26 -19.35
N ASN A 85 -35.70 9.03 -20.12
CA ASN A 85 -35.31 8.66 -21.48
C ASN A 85 -33.85 9.04 -21.78
N LEU A 86 -33.32 8.46 -22.85
CA LEU A 86 -31.93 8.70 -23.26
C LEU A 86 -31.65 10.17 -23.58
N SER A 87 -32.57 10.88 -24.23
CA SER A 87 -32.34 12.28 -24.63
C SER A 87 -32.07 13.16 -23.40
N GLU A 88 -32.90 13.06 -22.36
CA GLU A 88 -32.69 13.80 -21.10
C GLU A 88 -31.40 13.38 -20.40
N ARG A 89 -31.04 12.10 -20.46
CA ARG A 89 -29.83 11.56 -19.85
C ARG A 89 -28.56 12.10 -20.51
N LEU A 90 -28.59 12.35 -21.82
CA LEU A 90 -27.44 12.86 -22.57
C LEU A 90 -27.07 14.30 -22.17
N ASP A 91 -28.03 15.11 -21.71
CA ASP A 91 -27.78 16.48 -21.22
C ASP A 91 -26.85 16.51 -19.99
N TYR A 92 -26.68 15.37 -19.32
CA TYR A 92 -25.83 15.22 -18.14
C TYR A 92 -24.44 14.65 -18.41
N LEU A 93 -24.12 14.27 -19.66
CA LEU A 93 -22.78 13.81 -20.01
C LEU A 93 -21.67 14.81 -19.66
N PRO A 94 -21.83 16.14 -19.82
CA PRO A 94 -20.82 17.11 -19.39
C PRO A 94 -20.49 17.03 -17.90
N MET A 95 -21.51 16.85 -17.05
CA MET A 95 -21.30 16.66 -15.62
C MET A 95 -20.54 15.36 -15.33
N MET A 96 -20.94 14.24 -15.95
CA MET A 96 -20.24 12.95 -15.77
C MET A 96 -18.78 13.02 -16.27
N ALA A 97 -18.54 13.68 -17.39
CA ALA A 97 -17.22 13.87 -17.98
C ALA A 97 -16.33 14.75 -17.08
N GLN A 98 -16.91 15.79 -16.47
CA GLN A 98 -16.20 16.65 -15.51
C GLN A 98 -15.75 15.84 -14.29
N VAL A 99 -16.62 14.99 -13.73
CA VAL A 99 -16.23 14.10 -12.62
C VAL A 99 -15.06 13.21 -13.01
N LEU A 100 -15.08 12.61 -14.21
CA LEU A 100 -13.98 11.77 -14.69
C LEU A 100 -12.69 12.56 -14.97
N SER A 101 -12.81 13.83 -15.36
CA SER A 101 -11.67 14.70 -15.66
C SER A 101 -10.97 15.17 -14.38
N ASP A 102 -11.76 15.51 -13.34
CA ASP A 102 -11.22 15.93 -12.04
C ASP A 102 -10.73 14.75 -11.19
N ASN A 103 -11.21 13.54 -11.50
CA ASN A 103 -10.88 12.31 -10.78
C ASN A 103 -10.25 11.28 -11.72
N VAL A 104 -9.03 11.56 -12.18
CA VAL A 104 -8.26 10.76 -13.16
C VAL A 104 -8.01 9.30 -12.75
N GLN A 105 -8.17 8.97 -11.47
CA GLN A 105 -8.10 7.62 -10.95
C GLN A 105 -9.30 6.75 -11.35
N LEU A 106 -10.45 7.36 -11.68
CA LEU A 106 -11.67 6.64 -12.02
C LEU A 106 -11.62 6.02 -13.43
N ASN A 107 -12.13 4.80 -13.54
CA ASN A 107 -12.28 4.10 -14.82
C ASN A 107 -13.61 4.41 -15.51
N SER A 108 -14.66 4.74 -14.73
CA SER A 108 -15.99 5.11 -15.23
C SER A 108 -16.85 5.72 -14.12
N VAL A 109 -17.85 6.50 -14.52
CA VAL A 109 -18.94 6.98 -13.67
C VAL A 109 -20.25 6.57 -14.32
N TYR A 110 -21.22 6.15 -13.52
CA TYR A 110 -22.48 5.62 -14.03
C TYR A 110 -23.62 5.76 -13.04
N ILE A 111 -24.82 5.50 -13.55
CA ILE A 111 -26.07 5.48 -12.80
C ILE A 111 -26.89 4.27 -13.28
N GLY A 112 -27.48 3.56 -12.32
CA GLY A 112 -28.51 2.55 -12.55
C GLY A 112 -29.80 3.01 -11.89
N TRP A 113 -30.92 2.91 -12.60
CA TRP A 113 -32.25 3.24 -12.07
C TRP A 113 -32.95 1.97 -11.57
N GLN A 114 -33.92 2.14 -10.67
CA GLN A 114 -34.74 1.04 -10.14
C GLN A 114 -35.44 0.18 -11.21
N GLY A 115 -35.72 0.77 -12.37
CA GLY A 115 -36.30 0.08 -13.53
C GLY A 115 -35.35 -0.87 -14.25
N GLY A 116 -34.05 -0.89 -13.91
CA GLY A 116 -33.02 -1.66 -14.61
C GLY A 116 -32.33 -0.90 -15.75
N ASP A 117 -32.75 0.34 -15.99
CA ASP A 117 -32.07 1.26 -16.89
C ASP A 117 -30.66 1.61 -16.37
N TYR A 118 -29.76 1.88 -17.30
CA TYR A 118 -28.34 2.13 -17.01
C TYR A 118 -27.74 3.18 -17.95
N LEU A 119 -26.85 4.00 -17.41
CA LEU A 119 -25.98 4.87 -18.18
C LEU A 119 -24.60 4.91 -17.54
N MET A 120 -23.58 4.52 -18.28
CA MET A 120 -22.17 4.69 -17.92
C MET A 120 -21.50 5.65 -18.88
N LEU A 121 -20.59 6.47 -18.35
CA LEU A 121 -19.60 7.19 -19.13
C LEU A 121 -18.20 6.73 -18.72
N ARG A 122 -17.32 6.56 -19.69
CA ARG A 122 -15.91 6.23 -19.44
C ARG A 122 -14.97 6.93 -20.40
N PRO A 123 -13.74 7.27 -19.97
CA PRO A 123 -12.69 7.72 -20.87
C PRO A 123 -12.14 6.58 -21.72
N LEU A 124 -11.79 6.90 -22.96
CA LEU A 124 -11.08 6.03 -23.91
C LEU A 124 -9.63 6.51 -24.09
N GLY A 125 -8.93 6.73 -22.98
CA GLY A 125 -7.59 7.33 -22.96
C GLY A 125 -6.44 6.37 -23.24
N ASN A 126 -6.65 5.05 -23.17
CA ASN A 126 -5.61 4.05 -23.35
C ASN A 126 -5.91 3.10 -24.52
N ARG A 127 -4.84 2.48 -25.05
CA ARG A 127 -4.92 1.58 -26.21
C ARG A 127 -5.76 0.33 -25.93
N LEU A 128 -5.73 -0.18 -24.70
CA LEU A 128 -6.49 -1.37 -24.31
C LEU A 128 -8.00 -1.12 -24.38
N SER A 129 -8.49 0.02 -23.86
CA SER A 129 -9.90 0.41 -23.93
C SER A 129 -10.35 0.65 -25.36
N LEU A 130 -9.54 1.33 -26.19
CA LEU A 130 -9.85 1.55 -27.60
C LEU A 130 -10.00 0.21 -28.36
N GLN A 131 -9.10 -0.74 -28.11
CA GLN A 131 -9.16 -2.07 -28.73
C GLN A 131 -10.34 -2.90 -28.22
N ARG A 132 -10.55 -2.93 -26.90
CA ARG A 132 -11.64 -3.68 -26.25
C ARG A 132 -13.00 -3.32 -26.83
N PHE A 133 -13.28 -2.03 -26.99
CA PHE A 133 -14.56 -1.55 -27.50
C PHE A 133 -14.55 -1.32 -29.02
N SER A 134 -13.48 -1.69 -29.72
CA SER A 134 -13.28 -1.41 -31.14
C SER A 134 -13.66 0.04 -31.50
N ALA A 135 -13.22 0.97 -30.66
CA ALA A 135 -13.69 2.35 -30.69
C ALA A 135 -13.07 3.13 -31.87
N PRO A 136 -13.79 4.11 -32.45
CA PRO A 136 -13.23 5.01 -33.45
C PRO A 136 -12.00 5.73 -32.92
N ARG A 137 -11.02 5.98 -33.78
CA ARG A 137 -9.75 6.64 -33.38
C ARG A 137 -9.95 8.04 -32.76
N GLN A 138 -11.02 8.72 -33.14
CA GLN A 138 -11.36 10.07 -32.65
C GLN A 138 -12.19 10.04 -31.35
N ALA A 139 -12.63 8.86 -30.90
CA ALA A 139 -13.41 8.72 -29.68
C ALA A 139 -12.53 9.01 -28.45
N ARG A 140 -13.02 9.90 -27.58
CA ARG A 140 -12.43 10.20 -26.27
C ARG A 140 -13.25 9.63 -25.13
N TRP A 141 -14.54 9.46 -25.35
CA TRP A 141 -15.47 8.90 -24.38
C TRP A 141 -16.29 7.79 -25.01
N MET A 142 -16.72 6.86 -24.17
CA MET A 142 -17.77 5.91 -24.51
C MET A 142 -18.86 6.00 -23.45
N ALA A 143 -20.09 6.21 -23.90
CA ALA A 143 -21.27 6.04 -23.07
C ALA A 143 -21.92 4.68 -23.35
N TRP A 144 -22.20 3.91 -22.31
CA TRP A 144 -22.94 2.67 -22.41
C TRP A 144 -24.33 2.87 -21.82
N HIS A 145 -25.34 2.77 -22.67
CA HIS A 145 -26.73 2.97 -22.30
C HIS A 145 -27.50 1.65 -22.39
N ILE A 146 -28.29 1.37 -21.35
CA ILE A 146 -29.34 0.35 -21.34
C ILE A 146 -30.64 1.05 -20.96
N GLY A 147 -31.66 0.94 -21.82
CA GLY A 147 -32.96 1.56 -21.60
C GLY A 147 -34.09 0.61 -21.96
N SER A 148 -35.15 0.62 -21.17
CA SER A 148 -36.36 -0.15 -21.46
C SER A 148 -37.39 0.72 -22.18
N SER A 149 -37.45 0.66 -23.52
CA SER A 149 -38.50 1.35 -24.29
C SER A 149 -39.55 0.35 -24.76
N ALA A 150 -40.74 0.41 -24.12
CA ALA A 150 -42.06 -0.11 -24.51
C ALA A 150 -42.25 -1.53 -25.13
N ALA A 151 -41.20 -2.32 -25.34
CA ALA A 151 -41.20 -3.75 -25.70
C ALA A 151 -39.78 -4.31 -25.93
N THR A 152 -38.76 -3.46 -26.15
CA THR A 152 -37.39 -3.91 -26.44
C THR A 152 -36.37 -3.19 -25.57
N ARG A 153 -35.46 -3.98 -25.00
CA ARG A 153 -34.30 -3.49 -24.26
C ARG A 153 -33.32 -2.85 -25.25
N GLN A 154 -33.16 -1.53 -25.18
CA GLN A 154 -32.18 -0.80 -25.98
C GLN A 154 -30.84 -0.87 -25.27
N ASN A 155 -29.86 -1.51 -25.90
CA ASN A 155 -28.50 -1.64 -25.38
C ASN A 155 -27.54 -1.06 -26.41
N SER A 156 -26.87 0.05 -26.09
CA SER A 156 -26.07 0.80 -27.06
C SER A 156 -24.78 1.38 -26.50
N TYR A 157 -23.72 1.32 -27.29
CA TYR A 157 -22.49 2.09 -27.10
C TYR A 157 -22.54 3.36 -27.95
N LEU A 158 -22.39 4.50 -27.31
CA LEU A 158 -22.23 5.81 -27.95
C LEU A 158 -20.78 6.23 -27.81
N PHE A 159 -20.08 6.44 -28.92
CA PHE A 159 -18.71 6.93 -28.95
C PHE A 159 -18.74 8.44 -29.16
N LEU A 160 -18.08 9.18 -28.27
CA LEU A 160 -18.08 10.63 -28.29
C LEU A 160 -16.67 11.20 -28.44
N ASN A 161 -16.56 12.33 -29.12
CA ASN A 161 -15.32 13.09 -29.22
C ASN A 161 -15.04 13.88 -27.92
N GLU A 162 -13.95 14.66 -27.91
CA GLU A 162 -13.54 15.48 -26.75
C GLU A 162 -14.62 16.47 -26.28
N ASN A 163 -15.41 17.00 -27.21
CA ASN A 163 -16.50 17.95 -26.95
C ASN A 163 -17.83 17.25 -26.62
N LEU A 164 -17.80 15.95 -26.31
CA LEU A 164 -18.99 15.12 -26.00
C LEU A 164 -20.02 15.06 -27.14
N GLN A 165 -19.58 15.26 -28.38
CA GLN A 165 -20.42 15.05 -29.55
C GLN A 165 -20.37 13.57 -29.94
N ILE A 166 -21.54 12.97 -30.16
CA ILE A 166 -21.64 11.58 -30.62
C ILE A 166 -21.09 11.51 -32.04
N ILE A 167 -20.03 10.73 -32.22
CA ILE A 167 -19.41 10.48 -33.53
C ILE A 167 -19.83 9.12 -34.10
N GLU A 168 -20.23 8.19 -33.24
CA GLU A 168 -20.74 6.88 -33.65
C GLU A 168 -21.68 6.31 -32.58
N ALA A 169 -22.75 5.65 -33.00
CA ALA A 169 -23.65 4.90 -32.13
C ALA A 169 -23.76 3.46 -32.65
N ARG A 170 -23.57 2.49 -31.77
CA ARG A 170 -23.64 1.06 -32.10
C ARG A 170 -24.53 0.32 -31.10
N MET A 171 -25.24 -0.69 -31.56
CA MET A 171 -25.87 -1.65 -30.66
C MET A 171 -24.78 -2.43 -29.92
N ALA A 172 -24.93 -2.51 -28.60
CA ALA A 172 -24.04 -3.29 -27.76
C ALA A 172 -24.60 -4.73 -27.63
N PRO A 173 -23.74 -5.75 -27.50
CA PRO A 173 -24.19 -7.12 -27.24
C PRO A 173 -25.03 -7.20 -25.97
N ASP A 174 -26.19 -7.85 -26.03
CA ASP A 174 -27.01 -8.13 -24.84
C ASP A 174 -26.44 -9.34 -24.09
N GLU A 175 -25.46 -9.08 -23.22
CA GLU A 175 -24.84 -10.08 -22.35
C GLU A 175 -25.63 -10.29 -21.03
N GLY A 176 -26.86 -9.78 -20.93
CA GLY A 176 -27.70 -9.96 -19.75
C GLY A 176 -27.32 -9.07 -18.55
N TYR A 177 -26.57 -7.99 -18.77
CA TYR A 177 -26.17 -7.08 -17.67
C TYR A 177 -27.37 -6.39 -17.02
N ASP A 178 -27.67 -6.64 -15.75
CA ASP A 178 -28.61 -5.84 -14.96
C ASP A 178 -27.86 -5.08 -13.86
N PRO A 179 -27.96 -3.74 -13.76
CA PRO A 179 -27.29 -2.98 -12.71
C PRO A 179 -27.74 -3.40 -11.31
N ARG A 180 -28.99 -3.86 -11.13
CA ARG A 180 -29.59 -4.16 -9.82
C ARG A 180 -29.03 -5.43 -9.17
N GLU A 181 -28.54 -6.35 -9.99
CA GLU A 181 -27.90 -7.58 -9.54
C GLU A 181 -26.42 -7.37 -9.18
N ARG A 182 -25.88 -6.16 -9.40
CA ARG A 182 -24.47 -5.88 -9.14
C ARG A 182 -24.25 -5.51 -7.67
N PRO A 183 -23.09 -5.89 -7.09
CA PRO A 183 -22.78 -5.63 -5.67
C PRO A 183 -22.94 -4.16 -5.28
N TRP A 184 -22.53 -3.23 -6.14
CA TRP A 184 -22.61 -1.79 -5.89
C TRP A 184 -24.04 -1.28 -5.75
N TYR A 185 -24.97 -1.77 -6.58
CA TYR A 185 -26.36 -1.36 -6.55
C TYR A 185 -27.05 -1.97 -5.34
N ALA A 186 -26.94 -3.29 -5.19
CA ALA A 186 -27.60 -4.03 -4.12
C ALA A 186 -27.17 -3.52 -2.74
N ALA A 187 -25.86 -3.32 -2.53
CA ALA A 187 -25.36 -2.84 -1.25
C ALA A 187 -25.80 -1.39 -0.97
N ALA A 188 -25.68 -0.48 -1.94
CA ALA A 188 -25.98 0.94 -1.71
C ALA A 188 -27.49 1.16 -1.53
N SER A 189 -28.31 0.44 -2.29
CA SER A 189 -29.77 0.44 -2.14
C SER A 189 -30.18 -0.10 -0.77
N ALA A 190 -29.61 -1.23 -0.32
CA ALA A 190 -29.92 -1.80 0.99
C ALA A 190 -29.50 -0.88 2.15
N ALA A 191 -28.37 -0.19 2.03
CA ALA A 191 -27.89 0.74 3.05
C ALA A 191 -28.57 2.13 2.99
N ASN A 192 -29.22 2.46 1.86
CA ASN A 192 -29.77 3.78 1.53
C ASN A 192 -28.78 4.95 1.76
N GLN A 193 -27.48 4.69 1.59
CA GLN A 193 -26.41 5.65 1.83
C GLN A 193 -25.23 5.42 0.87
N ARG A 194 -24.14 6.18 1.06
CA ARG A 194 -22.89 5.92 0.34
C ARG A 194 -22.14 4.73 0.91
N LEU A 195 -21.45 4.00 0.04
CA LEU A 195 -20.50 2.97 0.40
C LEU A 195 -19.47 2.73 -0.69
N ILE A 196 -18.51 1.87 -0.40
CA ILE A 196 -17.49 1.36 -1.31
C ILE A 196 -17.58 -0.17 -1.23
N THR A 197 -17.59 -0.87 -2.37
CA THR A 197 -17.73 -2.33 -2.38
C THR A 197 -16.41 -3.04 -2.02
N THR A 198 -16.50 -4.31 -1.63
CA THR A 198 -15.35 -5.21 -1.76
C THR A 198 -14.97 -5.39 -3.25
N PRO A 199 -13.74 -5.82 -3.56
CA PRO A 199 -13.34 -6.08 -4.94
C PRO A 199 -14.22 -7.11 -5.64
N TYR A 200 -14.61 -6.83 -6.88
CA TYR A 200 -15.35 -7.77 -7.73
C TYR A 200 -15.00 -7.55 -9.22
N LEU A 201 -15.40 -8.50 -10.07
CA LEU A 201 -15.18 -8.42 -11.50
C LEU A 201 -16.15 -7.43 -12.16
N PHE A 202 -15.61 -6.38 -12.76
CA PHE A 202 -16.39 -5.42 -13.55
C PHE A 202 -16.92 -6.06 -14.83
N PHE A 203 -18.18 -5.80 -15.13
CA PHE A 203 -18.83 -6.43 -16.28
C PHE A 203 -18.28 -5.92 -17.61
N SER A 204 -18.12 -4.59 -17.75
CA SER A 204 -17.75 -3.94 -19.01
C SER A 204 -16.29 -4.20 -19.43
N THR A 205 -15.38 -4.37 -18.48
CA THR A 205 -13.94 -4.55 -18.76
C THR A 205 -13.38 -5.91 -18.37
N ARG A 206 -14.09 -6.69 -17.55
CA ARG A 206 -13.52 -7.89 -16.91
C ARG A 206 -12.24 -7.59 -16.13
N GLU A 207 -12.10 -6.36 -15.64
CA GLU A 207 -11.07 -5.98 -14.66
C GLU A 207 -11.63 -6.14 -13.25
N PHE A 208 -10.77 -6.45 -12.30
CA PHE A 208 -11.14 -6.40 -10.89
C PHE A 208 -11.02 -4.98 -10.35
N GLY A 209 -11.95 -4.61 -9.49
CA GLY A 209 -11.93 -3.32 -8.83
C GLY A 209 -13.00 -3.18 -7.77
N THR A 210 -13.02 -2.00 -7.15
CA THR A 210 -14.05 -1.58 -6.20
C THR A 210 -14.90 -0.47 -6.83
N THR A 211 -16.14 -0.39 -6.40
CA THR A 211 -17.06 0.67 -6.82
C THR A 211 -17.41 1.55 -5.64
N LEU A 212 -17.23 2.86 -5.79
CA LEU A 212 -17.85 3.86 -4.94
C LEU A 212 -19.32 3.97 -5.37
N ALA A 213 -20.25 3.78 -4.44
CA ALA A 213 -21.67 3.79 -4.72
C ALA A 213 -22.42 4.76 -3.82
N ARG A 214 -23.39 5.48 -4.40
CA ARG A 214 -24.27 6.40 -3.68
C ARG A 214 -25.72 6.19 -4.13
N ALA A 215 -26.55 5.68 -3.22
CA ALA A 215 -28.00 5.66 -3.44
C ALA A 215 -28.57 7.09 -3.45
N SER A 216 -29.54 7.33 -4.34
CA SER A 216 -30.39 8.52 -4.35
C SER A 216 -31.83 8.07 -4.10
N ASN A 217 -32.13 7.82 -2.81
CA ASN A 217 -33.36 7.18 -2.34
C ASN A 217 -33.60 5.86 -3.12
N ASP A 218 -34.87 5.53 -3.38
CA ASP A 218 -35.27 4.34 -4.12
C ASP A 218 -35.26 4.54 -5.66
N LEU A 219 -34.83 5.71 -6.15
CA LEU A 219 -34.93 6.05 -7.58
C LEU A 219 -33.78 5.46 -8.40
N ALA A 220 -32.56 5.63 -7.89
CA ALA A 220 -31.35 5.28 -8.61
C ALA A 220 -30.15 5.14 -7.65
N VAL A 221 -29.14 4.43 -8.13
CA VAL A 221 -27.83 4.37 -7.48
C VAL A 221 -26.79 4.86 -8.47
N LEU A 222 -25.94 5.79 -8.04
CA LEU A 222 -24.78 6.22 -8.79
C LEU A 222 -23.56 5.39 -8.39
N GLY A 223 -22.69 5.11 -9.35
CA GLY A 223 -21.47 4.35 -9.14
C GLY A 223 -20.27 5.00 -9.84
N ALA A 224 -19.09 4.80 -9.27
CA ALA A 224 -17.82 5.12 -9.89
C ALA A 224 -16.82 3.99 -9.64
N ASP A 225 -16.17 3.53 -10.71
CA ASP A 225 -15.28 2.36 -10.65
C ASP A 225 -13.82 2.75 -10.50
N LEU A 226 -13.14 2.04 -9.61
CA LEU A 226 -11.71 2.11 -9.40
C LEU A 226 -11.12 0.69 -9.52
N THR A 227 -10.15 0.50 -10.41
CA THR A 227 -9.52 -0.82 -10.60
C THR A 227 -8.48 -1.10 -9.54
N LEU A 228 -8.27 -2.39 -9.23
CA LEU A 228 -7.21 -2.80 -8.29
C LEU A 228 -5.82 -2.43 -8.80
N ASP A 229 -5.62 -2.40 -10.12
CA ASP A 229 -4.37 -1.95 -10.74
C ASP A 229 -4.07 -0.48 -10.41
N ARG A 230 -5.09 0.40 -10.46
CA ARG A 230 -4.94 1.82 -10.10
C ARG A 230 -4.66 2.02 -8.63
N LEU A 231 -5.33 1.28 -7.76
CA LEU A 231 -5.06 1.29 -6.33
C LEU A 231 -3.63 0.80 -6.04
N SER A 232 -3.21 -0.27 -6.69
CA SER A 232 -1.88 -0.85 -6.53
C SER A 232 -0.77 0.06 -7.04
N GLU A 233 -1.01 0.77 -8.13
CA GLU A 233 -0.11 1.82 -8.62
C GLU A 233 0.10 2.91 -7.57
N ALA A 234 -0.98 3.40 -6.95
CA ALA A 234 -0.89 4.43 -5.93
C ALA A 234 -0.16 3.92 -4.67
N LEU A 235 -0.44 2.69 -4.22
CA LEU A 235 0.29 2.06 -3.11
C LEU A 235 1.79 1.90 -3.43
N ARG A 236 2.13 1.52 -4.66
CA ARG A 236 3.53 1.30 -5.07
C ARG A 236 4.35 2.60 -5.03
N GLN A 237 3.72 3.74 -5.28
CA GLN A 237 4.38 5.05 -5.16
C GLN A 237 4.70 5.44 -3.72
N GLN A 238 4.05 4.80 -2.72
CA GLN A 238 4.34 5.00 -1.30
C GLN A 238 5.44 4.05 -0.77
N ARG A 239 6.11 3.31 -1.66
CA ARG A 239 7.16 2.38 -1.27
C ARG A 239 8.41 3.13 -0.81
N MET A 240 8.81 2.89 0.43
CA MET A 240 9.96 3.57 1.04
C MET A 240 11.26 2.75 0.93
N THR A 241 11.20 1.42 1.07
CA THR A 241 12.40 0.56 0.96
C THR A 241 12.26 -0.47 -0.17
N PRO A 242 13.37 -0.88 -0.82
CA PRO A 242 13.34 -1.76 -1.98
C PRO A 242 12.72 -3.14 -1.76
N SER A 243 12.61 -3.61 -0.51
CA SER A 243 11.97 -4.89 -0.20
C SER A 243 10.82 -4.76 0.81
N SER A 244 10.37 -3.54 1.13
CA SER A 244 9.12 -3.39 1.89
C SER A 244 7.96 -3.95 1.10
N GLU A 245 7.00 -4.60 1.77
CA GLU A 245 5.72 -5.02 1.21
C GLU A 245 4.59 -4.20 1.84
N LEU A 246 3.74 -3.62 1.00
CA LEU A 246 2.51 -2.93 1.39
C LEU A 246 1.32 -3.69 0.81
N ILE A 247 0.39 -4.08 1.67
CA ILE A 247 -0.77 -4.89 1.30
C ILE A 247 -2.02 -4.26 1.91
N LEU A 248 -2.99 -3.96 1.07
CA LEU A 248 -4.33 -3.57 1.48
C LEU A 248 -5.27 -4.75 1.29
N TYR A 249 -5.96 -5.18 2.33
CA TYR A 249 -6.81 -6.37 2.30
C TYR A 249 -8.05 -6.21 3.17
N THR A 250 -9.13 -6.90 2.82
CA THR A 250 -10.40 -6.89 3.57
C THR A 250 -10.32 -7.77 4.82
N SER A 251 -11.28 -7.64 5.74
CA SER A 251 -11.38 -8.48 6.95
C SER A 251 -11.45 -9.99 6.67
N ASP A 252 -11.96 -10.40 5.51
CA ASP A 252 -11.96 -11.80 5.07
C ASP A 252 -10.68 -12.22 4.31
N GLY A 253 -9.69 -11.34 4.23
CA GLY A 253 -8.36 -11.62 3.68
C GLY A 253 -8.23 -11.45 2.16
N VAL A 254 -9.23 -10.90 1.47
CA VAL A 254 -9.15 -10.61 0.02
C VAL A 254 -8.25 -9.41 -0.22
N VAL A 255 -7.28 -9.53 -1.12
CA VAL A 255 -6.33 -8.46 -1.42
C VAL A 255 -7.00 -7.43 -2.33
N VAL A 256 -7.04 -6.19 -1.86
CA VAL A 256 -7.56 -5.02 -2.58
C VAL A 256 -6.45 -4.36 -3.39
N ALA A 257 -5.26 -4.22 -2.79
CA ALA A 257 -4.11 -3.63 -3.46
C ALA A 257 -2.82 -4.25 -2.96
N TYR A 258 -1.88 -4.43 -3.88
CA TYR A 258 -0.57 -4.98 -3.60
C TYR A 258 0.45 -4.37 -4.55
N GLN A 259 1.68 -4.18 -4.06
CA GLN A 259 2.76 -3.58 -4.83
C GLN A 259 3.05 -4.25 -6.19
N ASP A 260 2.76 -5.55 -6.33
CA ASP A 260 2.84 -6.28 -7.60
C ASP A 260 1.44 -6.63 -8.11
N PRO A 261 0.89 -5.84 -9.07
CA PRO A 261 -0.46 -6.05 -9.56
C PRO A 261 -0.64 -7.40 -10.26
N ASN A 262 0.43 -8.00 -10.81
CA ASN A 262 0.34 -9.31 -11.47
C ASN A 262 0.06 -10.45 -10.50
N ARG A 263 0.30 -10.22 -9.20
CA ARG A 263 0.03 -11.19 -8.13
C ARG A 263 -1.35 -11.00 -7.51
N LEU A 264 -2.17 -10.04 -7.96
CA LEU A 264 -3.50 -9.81 -7.40
C LEU A 264 -4.53 -10.83 -7.86
N LEU A 265 -4.29 -11.49 -8.99
CA LEU A 265 -5.26 -12.38 -9.61
C LEU A 265 -4.72 -13.81 -9.70
N HIS A 266 -5.64 -14.77 -9.66
CA HIS A 266 -5.36 -16.17 -9.93
C HIS A 266 -6.54 -16.82 -10.67
N THR A 267 -6.29 -17.96 -11.27
CA THR A 267 -7.33 -18.84 -11.82
C THR A 267 -7.51 -20.03 -10.90
N THR A 268 -8.74 -20.28 -10.47
CA THR A 268 -9.07 -21.44 -9.64
C THR A 268 -8.87 -22.73 -10.43
N GLN A 269 -8.28 -23.77 -9.82
CA GLN A 269 -8.08 -25.04 -10.52
C GLN A 269 -9.41 -25.62 -11.01
N GLY A 270 -9.52 -25.87 -12.31
CA GLY A 270 -10.74 -26.37 -12.95
C GLY A 270 -11.73 -25.29 -13.43
N SER A 271 -11.43 -24.01 -13.21
CA SER A 271 -12.20 -22.88 -13.75
C SER A 271 -11.30 -21.93 -14.53
N ASN A 272 -11.78 -21.43 -15.66
CA ASN A 272 -11.13 -20.32 -16.39
C ASN A 272 -11.52 -18.95 -15.79
N SER A 273 -12.17 -18.90 -14.63
CA SER A 273 -12.50 -17.66 -13.93
C SER A 273 -11.27 -17.11 -13.21
N LEU A 274 -10.94 -15.84 -13.52
CA LEU A 274 -10.02 -15.05 -12.72
C LEU A 274 -10.71 -14.68 -11.40
N GLU A 275 -9.99 -14.78 -10.29
CA GLU A 275 -10.43 -14.41 -8.94
C GLU A 275 -9.35 -13.58 -8.23
N PRO A 276 -9.73 -12.65 -7.33
CA PRO A 276 -8.78 -11.94 -6.49
C PRO A 276 -8.05 -12.92 -5.57
N ARG A 277 -6.75 -12.75 -5.39
CA ARG A 277 -5.97 -13.53 -4.43
C ARG A 277 -6.29 -13.10 -3.00
N ARG A 278 -6.18 -14.07 -2.11
CA ARG A 278 -6.16 -13.84 -0.67
C ARG A 278 -4.74 -13.52 -0.19
N PHE A 279 -4.66 -12.90 0.98
CA PHE A 279 -3.41 -12.47 1.61
C PHE A 279 -2.37 -13.60 1.72
N ASN A 280 -2.80 -14.82 2.02
CA ASN A 280 -1.95 -16.02 2.11
C ASN A 280 -1.57 -16.63 0.74
N GLU A 281 -2.23 -16.24 -0.34
CA GLU A 281 -2.06 -16.79 -1.70
C GLU A 281 -1.14 -15.93 -2.58
N LEU A 282 -0.64 -14.82 -2.03
CA LEU A 282 0.29 -13.95 -2.74
C LEU A 282 1.59 -14.70 -3.07
N GLY A 283 1.98 -15.74 -2.34
CA GLY A 283 3.16 -16.56 -2.61
C GLY A 283 4.38 -16.15 -1.78
N SER A 284 4.14 -15.77 -0.53
CA SER A 284 5.17 -15.46 0.46
C SER A 284 4.90 -16.30 1.71
N THR A 285 5.90 -17.06 2.15
CA THR A 285 5.81 -17.86 3.39
C THR A 285 5.48 -16.97 4.59
N LEU A 286 5.99 -15.72 4.60
CA LEU A 286 5.71 -14.74 5.64
C LEU A 286 4.23 -14.39 5.72
N LEU A 287 3.62 -14.11 4.57
CA LEU A 287 2.20 -13.77 4.50
C LEU A 287 1.32 -14.97 4.87
N ALA A 288 1.70 -16.18 4.45
CA ALA A 288 1.01 -17.40 4.87
C ALA A 288 1.09 -17.62 6.39
N THR A 289 2.24 -17.38 7.01
CA THR A 289 2.39 -17.44 8.48
C THR A 289 1.58 -16.36 9.19
N LEU A 290 1.53 -15.14 8.66
CA LEU A 290 0.74 -14.06 9.26
C LEU A 290 -0.76 -14.32 9.17
N ALA A 291 -1.23 -14.94 8.07
CA ALA A 291 -2.64 -15.30 7.88
C ALA A 291 -3.13 -16.37 8.89
N GLN A 292 -2.26 -17.20 9.43
CA GLN A 292 -2.63 -18.19 10.47
C GLN A 292 -3.09 -17.51 11.76
N ASP A 293 -2.62 -16.30 12.02
CA ASP A 293 -3.01 -15.50 13.17
C ASP A 293 -4.39 -14.83 12.94
N GLY A 294 -4.95 -14.90 11.73
CA GLY A 294 -6.16 -14.21 11.30
C GLY A 294 -5.90 -12.91 10.54
N TYR A 295 -6.93 -12.36 9.92
CA TYR A 295 -6.84 -11.16 9.06
C TYR A 295 -7.14 -9.86 9.80
N GLU A 296 -8.02 -9.90 10.80
CA GLU A 296 -8.46 -8.75 11.60
C GLU A 296 -7.46 -8.41 12.72
N GLN A 297 -6.17 -8.37 12.39
CA GLN A 297 -5.09 -8.14 13.35
C GLN A 297 -4.68 -6.67 13.37
N GLU A 298 -4.64 -6.09 14.56
CA GLU A 298 -4.02 -4.79 14.84
C GLU A 298 -2.81 -5.02 15.73
N ARG A 299 -1.62 -5.05 15.13
CA ARG A 299 -0.40 -5.44 15.84
C ARG A 299 0.84 -4.87 15.21
N GLN A 300 1.86 -4.75 16.04
CA GLN A 300 3.25 -4.53 15.64
C GLN A 300 4.08 -5.70 16.18
N THR A 301 4.83 -6.37 15.31
CA THR A 301 5.63 -7.53 15.69
C THR A 301 6.89 -7.62 14.85
N ILE A 302 7.89 -8.34 15.37
CA ILE A 302 9.08 -8.71 14.61
C ILE A 302 9.05 -10.23 14.45
N LYS A 303 9.05 -10.71 13.21
CA LYS A 303 9.19 -12.14 12.91
C LYS A 303 10.49 -12.38 12.16
N GLU A 304 11.18 -13.45 12.52
CA GLU A 304 12.31 -13.97 11.75
C GLU A 304 11.82 -15.06 10.82
N LEU A 305 12.12 -14.95 9.53
CA LEU A 305 11.77 -15.94 8.54
C LEU A 305 12.89 -16.01 7.48
N GLU A 306 13.29 -17.23 7.13
CA GLU A 306 14.34 -17.47 6.12
C GLU A 306 15.67 -16.72 6.42
N GLY A 307 15.99 -16.54 7.70
CA GLY A 307 17.19 -15.82 8.16
C GLY A 307 17.10 -14.29 8.05
N GLN A 308 15.92 -13.76 7.71
CA GLN A 308 15.65 -12.33 7.62
C GLN A 308 14.65 -11.91 8.70
N ARG A 309 14.97 -10.87 9.45
CA ARG A 309 14.06 -10.26 10.43
C ARG A 309 13.19 -9.21 9.76
N TRP A 310 11.88 -9.35 9.96
CA TRP A 310 10.85 -8.49 9.38
C TRP A 310 10.15 -7.74 10.50
N VAL A 311 10.12 -6.42 10.38
CA VAL A 311 9.24 -5.56 11.16
C VAL A 311 7.89 -5.54 10.44
N ILE A 312 6.87 -6.05 11.12
CA ILE A 312 5.52 -6.21 10.58
C ILE A 312 4.61 -5.33 11.40
N GLN A 313 3.74 -4.60 10.71
CA GLN A 313 2.65 -3.94 11.38
C GLN A 313 1.40 -3.95 10.53
N GLN A 314 0.30 -4.27 11.21
CA GLN A 314 -1.02 -4.44 10.65
C GLN A 314 -1.96 -3.53 11.42
N GLN A 315 -2.82 -2.83 10.72
CA GLN A 315 -3.81 -1.95 11.33
C GLN A 315 -5.03 -1.81 10.43
N ARG A 316 -6.16 -1.50 11.04
CA ARG A 316 -7.37 -1.15 10.32
C ARG A 316 -7.26 0.27 9.75
N ILE A 317 -7.67 0.45 8.50
CA ILE A 317 -7.82 1.76 7.87
C ILE A 317 -9.31 2.10 7.84
N ASN A 318 -9.68 3.24 8.41
CA ASN A 318 -11.06 3.69 8.46
C ASN A 318 -11.32 4.69 7.33
N ILE A 319 -11.81 4.21 6.20
CA ILE A 319 -12.29 5.06 5.10
C ILE A 319 -13.81 5.07 5.16
N LEU A 320 -14.39 6.26 5.14
CA LEU A 320 -15.83 6.38 5.29
C LEU A 320 -16.58 5.70 4.14
N GLY A 321 -17.35 4.67 4.49
CA GLY A 321 -18.15 3.88 3.54
C GLY A 321 -17.43 2.65 3.00
N THR A 322 -16.16 2.39 3.33
CA THR A 322 -15.54 1.10 3.01
C THR A 322 -16.00 0.00 3.96
N PRO A 323 -15.97 -1.27 3.52
CA PRO A 323 -15.90 -2.40 4.45
C PRO A 323 -14.65 -2.30 5.32
N ASP A 324 -14.52 -3.22 6.28
CA ASP A 324 -13.35 -3.30 7.13
C ASP A 324 -12.12 -3.69 6.30
N VAL A 325 -11.21 -2.72 6.13
CA VAL A 325 -9.99 -2.85 5.35
C VAL A 325 -8.80 -2.66 6.28
N TYR A 326 -7.77 -3.47 6.07
CA TYR A 326 -6.54 -3.50 6.83
C TYR A 326 -5.35 -3.21 5.92
N LEU A 327 -4.39 -2.47 6.45
CA LEU A 327 -3.10 -2.23 5.85
C LEU A 327 -2.05 -3.06 6.60
N ALA A 328 -1.35 -3.93 5.88
CA ALA A 328 -0.13 -4.57 6.36
C ALA A 328 1.08 -3.93 5.71
N VAL A 329 2.04 -3.50 6.52
CA VAL A 329 3.36 -3.06 6.10
C VAL A 329 4.39 -4.02 6.67
N LEU A 330 5.23 -4.56 5.80
CA LEU A 330 6.28 -5.49 6.15
C LEU A 330 7.61 -4.91 5.66
N ILE A 331 8.55 -4.67 6.56
CA ILE A 331 9.82 -4.03 6.24
C ILE A 331 10.96 -4.90 6.76
N PRO A 332 11.98 -5.23 5.95
CA PRO A 332 13.18 -5.86 6.47
C PRO A 332 13.85 -4.97 7.51
N GLU A 333 14.16 -5.51 8.69
CA GLU A 333 14.83 -4.78 9.76
C GLU A 333 16.18 -4.19 9.28
N ALA A 334 16.92 -4.95 8.45
CA ALA A 334 18.18 -4.49 7.88
C ALA A 334 18.03 -3.25 6.96
N GLU A 335 16.91 -3.13 6.26
CA GLU A 335 16.63 -1.96 5.41
C GLU A 335 16.18 -0.77 6.25
N LEU A 336 15.27 -1.01 7.21
CA LEU A 336 14.77 0.01 8.14
C LEU A 336 15.93 0.68 8.91
N LEU A 337 16.93 -0.11 9.30
CA LEU A 337 18.06 0.32 10.12
C LEU A 337 19.35 0.50 9.33
N SER A 338 19.29 0.51 8.00
CA SER A 338 20.48 0.60 7.15
C SER A 338 21.40 1.76 7.55
N GLU A 339 20.82 2.92 7.87
CA GLU A 339 21.55 4.10 8.33
C GLU A 339 22.12 3.92 9.76
N ALA A 340 21.37 3.29 10.67
CA ALA A 340 21.82 2.96 12.01
C ALA A 340 22.99 1.95 12.01
N TYR A 341 22.93 0.93 11.15
CA TYR A 341 24.02 -0.02 10.98
C TYR A 341 25.28 0.61 10.40
N ARG A 342 25.14 1.61 9.51
CA ARG A 342 26.29 2.38 8.99
C ARG A 342 26.97 3.18 10.11
N LEU A 343 26.19 3.82 10.97
CA LEU A 343 26.72 4.53 12.15
C LEU A 343 27.39 3.56 13.14
N ARG A 344 26.83 2.36 13.33
CA ARG A 344 27.44 1.30 14.16
C ARG A 344 28.82 0.90 13.66
N THR A 345 28.95 0.63 12.37
CA THR A 345 30.23 0.18 11.78
C THR A 345 31.26 1.29 11.83
N LEU A 346 30.88 2.54 11.57
CA LEU A 346 31.76 3.70 11.75
C LEU A 346 32.22 3.82 13.21
N GLY A 347 31.30 3.70 14.18
CA GLY A 347 31.60 3.74 15.61
C GLY A 347 32.55 2.63 16.05
N LEU A 348 32.38 1.41 15.53
CA LEU A 348 33.28 0.29 15.79
C LEU A 348 34.69 0.55 15.25
N TRP A 349 34.81 1.03 14.01
CA TRP A 349 36.11 1.39 13.42
C TRP A 349 36.79 2.54 14.17
N LEU A 350 36.04 3.55 14.58
CA LEU A 350 36.56 4.67 15.37
C LEU A 350 37.04 4.20 16.74
N SER A 351 36.27 3.34 17.42
CA SER A 351 36.61 2.74 18.71
C SER A 351 37.87 1.87 18.61
N LEU A 352 37.97 1.10 17.53
CA LEU A 352 39.13 0.25 17.23
C LEU A 352 40.37 1.11 16.94
N ALA A 353 40.24 2.18 16.16
CA ALA A 353 41.32 3.11 15.86
C ALA A 353 41.84 3.83 17.12
N ILE A 354 40.93 4.30 17.98
CA ILE A 354 41.28 4.93 19.27
C ILE A 354 42.00 3.92 20.17
N SER A 355 41.51 2.68 20.24
CA SER A 355 42.13 1.62 21.02
C SER A 355 43.53 1.28 20.51
N LEU A 356 43.71 1.16 19.18
CA LEU A 356 45.02 0.96 18.54
C LEU A 356 45.99 2.14 18.77
N LEU A 357 45.50 3.37 18.89
CA LEU A 357 46.31 4.56 19.22
C LEU A 357 46.70 4.63 20.70
N LEU A 358 45.83 4.19 21.60
CA LEU A 358 46.07 4.23 23.05
C LEU A 358 47.06 3.14 23.51
N LEU A 359 47.17 2.02 22.80
CA LEU A 359 48.15 0.97 23.09
C LEU A 359 49.62 1.45 23.02
N PRO A 360 50.11 2.08 21.94
CA PRO A 360 51.47 2.61 21.89
C PRO A 360 51.65 3.82 22.82
N LEU A 361 50.61 4.62 23.06
CA LEU A 361 50.68 5.76 23.98
C LEU A 361 50.86 5.32 25.44
N SER A 362 50.11 4.30 25.86
CA SER A 362 50.26 3.69 27.18
C SER A 362 51.63 3.02 27.33
N TRP A 363 52.14 2.37 26.27
CA TRP A 363 53.51 1.84 26.24
C TRP A 363 54.58 2.95 26.35
N LEU A 364 54.40 4.07 25.66
CA LEU A 364 55.32 5.23 25.72
C LEU A 364 55.33 5.89 27.11
N LEU A 365 54.16 6.12 27.70
CA LEU A 365 54.03 6.67 29.05
C LEU A 365 54.65 5.75 30.10
N TRP A 366 54.42 4.44 29.97
CA TRP A 366 55.08 3.42 30.78
C TRP A 366 56.61 3.51 30.69
N ARG A 367 57.15 3.60 29.46
CA ARG A 367 58.59 3.71 29.24
C ARG A 367 59.18 4.97 29.87
N ARG A 368 58.46 6.10 29.84
CA ARG A 368 58.90 7.35 30.49
C ARG A 368 58.88 7.25 32.02
N LEU A 369 57.84 6.65 32.62
CA LEU A 369 57.75 6.48 34.07
C LEU A 369 58.85 5.57 34.63
N LEU A 370 59.20 4.49 33.92
CA LEU A 370 60.34 3.65 34.27
C LEU A 370 61.68 4.41 34.20
N GLY A 371 61.83 5.30 33.22
CA GLY A 371 63.02 6.14 33.09
C GLY A 371 63.17 7.14 34.24
N LEU A 372 62.07 7.71 34.73
CA LEU A 372 62.09 8.63 35.87
C LEU A 372 62.43 7.92 37.20
N GLN A 373 61.92 6.71 37.43
CA GLN A 373 62.26 5.93 38.63
C GLN A 373 63.72 5.42 38.67
N GLN A 374 64.41 5.38 37.53
CA GLN A 374 65.83 5.06 37.45
C GLN A 374 66.74 6.28 37.63
N ALA A 375 66.22 7.49 37.47
CA ALA A 375 66.98 8.74 37.65
C ALA A 375 67.00 9.22 39.12
N ASP A 376 66.03 8.81 39.93
CA ASP A 376 65.91 9.12 41.38
C ASP A 376 66.61 8.08 42.30
N ARG A 377 67.37 7.14 41.74
CA ARG A 377 68.22 6.20 42.48
C ARG A 377 69.67 6.38 42.08
#